data_AF-A0A345EIL5-F1
#
_entry.id   AF-A0A345EIL5-F1
#
_cell.length_a   1.000
_cell.length_b   1.000
_cell.length_c   1.000
_cell.angle_alpha   90.00
_cell.angle_beta   90.00
_cell.angle_gamma   90.00
#
_symmetry.space_group_name_H-M   'P 1'
#
loop_
_entity.id
_entity.type
_entity.pdbx_description
1 polymer ?
#
loop_
_entity_poly.entity_id
_entity_poly.type
_entity_poly.pdbx_seq_one_letter_code
_entity_poly.pdbx_strand_id
1 'polypeptide(L)'
;MGTDHFGSSVYGGRPTFALVRRDDADGALLTLYELLPEAQASARSDRLQRGNPNRGLVVESFESVFGESADPEVDRWEWDDWTAVKVTRLSESRLRSILPLVRETLRGADLEESVLTAGGAVEVFLPETVGVRLALGFLGVKPIQRVDRMRAFCRGIARMSDEECYYWHAKCRSPSTPNGEKALRTLLTNHI
;
A
#
# COMPACT_ATOMS: atom_id res chain seq x y z
N MET A 1 -2.89 -24.38 -15.55
CA MET A 1 -1.73 -24.43 -14.64
C MET A 1 -1.63 -23.03 -14.06
N GLY A 2 -2.07 -22.82 -12.82
CA GLY A 2 -2.20 -21.48 -12.25
C GLY A 2 -0.83 -20.86 -12.08
N THR A 3 -0.62 -19.69 -12.67
CA THR A 3 0.52 -18.82 -12.36
C THR A 3 0.38 -18.37 -10.91
N ASP A 4 1.41 -18.57 -10.10
CA ASP A 4 1.44 -18.22 -8.68
C ASP A 4 1.93 -16.77 -8.59
N HIS A 5 1.01 -15.80 -8.62
CA HIS A 5 1.34 -14.37 -8.84
C HIS A 5 1.95 -13.70 -7.60
N PHE A 6 1.90 -14.38 -6.45
CA PHE A 6 2.27 -13.79 -5.17
C PHE A 6 3.76 -13.92 -4.78
N GLY A 7 4.55 -14.69 -5.53
CA GLY A 7 6.00 -14.85 -5.32
C GLY A 7 6.40 -15.40 -3.94
N SER A 8 7.70 -15.43 -3.65
CA SER A 8 8.22 -15.88 -2.34
C SER A 8 8.03 -14.79 -1.28
N SER A 9 6.85 -14.67 -0.69
CA SER A 9 6.67 -13.90 0.56
C SER A 9 7.07 -14.71 1.79
N VAL A 10 7.36 -14.03 2.91
CA VAL A 10 7.53 -14.66 4.25
C VAL A 10 6.34 -15.56 4.62
N TYR A 11 5.18 -15.33 3.99
CA TYR A 11 3.96 -16.11 4.17
C TYR A 11 3.69 -17.13 3.05
N GLY A 12 4.73 -17.59 2.35
CA GLY A 12 4.63 -18.71 1.41
C GLY A 12 3.80 -18.43 0.16
N GLY A 13 3.80 -17.19 -0.33
CA GLY A 13 3.00 -16.79 -1.50
C GLY A 13 1.60 -16.28 -1.16
N ARG A 14 1.30 -15.99 0.11
CA ARG A 14 0.08 -15.24 0.45
C ARG A 14 0.22 -13.76 0.08
N PRO A 15 -0.84 -13.10 -0.45
CA PRO A 15 -0.84 -11.64 -0.59
C PRO A 15 -0.65 -10.94 0.75
N THR A 16 0.21 -9.93 0.76
CA THR A 16 0.53 -9.15 1.97
C THR A 16 0.03 -7.72 1.90
N PHE A 17 -0.62 -7.34 0.80
CA PHE A 17 -1.25 -6.05 0.63
C PHE A 17 -2.56 -6.19 -0.13
N ALA A 18 -3.43 -5.20 0.02
CA ALA A 18 -4.64 -5.07 -0.76
C ALA A 18 -4.89 -3.61 -1.13
N LEU A 19 -5.28 -3.37 -2.37
CA LEU A 19 -5.67 -2.08 -2.88
C LEU A 19 -7.18 -2.04 -3.07
N VAL A 20 -7.84 -1.17 -2.34
CA VAL A 20 -9.31 -1.06 -2.32
C VAL A 20 -9.73 0.27 -2.90
N ARG A 21 -10.53 0.21 -3.95
CA ARG A 21 -11.30 1.35 -4.44
C ARG A 21 -12.67 1.38 -3.79
N ARG A 22 -13.10 2.58 -3.42
CA ARG A 22 -14.49 2.89 -3.09
C ARG A 22 -14.83 4.19 -3.80
N ASP A 23 -16.08 4.35 -4.22
CA ASP A 23 -16.58 5.64 -4.68
C ASP A 23 -17.52 6.21 -3.60
N ASP A 24 -17.39 7.50 -3.31
CA ASP A 24 -18.29 8.25 -2.44
C ASP A 24 -18.90 9.47 -3.18
N ALA A 25 -19.58 10.34 -2.45
CA ALA A 25 -20.20 11.54 -3.03
C ALA A 25 -19.17 12.55 -3.61
N ASP A 26 -17.95 12.56 -3.08
CA ASP A 26 -16.86 13.46 -3.47
C ASP A 26 -15.96 12.83 -4.56
N GLY A 27 -16.11 11.53 -4.81
CA GLY A 27 -15.57 10.81 -5.94
C GLY A 27 -14.85 9.52 -5.54
N ALA A 28 -13.86 9.13 -6.34
CA ALA A 28 -13.12 7.91 -6.10
C ALA A 28 -12.12 8.08 -4.95
N LEU A 29 -12.09 7.07 -4.07
CA LEU A 29 -11.14 6.87 -3.01
C LEU A 29 -10.32 5.61 -3.29
N LEU A 30 -9.02 5.69 -3.03
CA LEU A 30 -8.14 4.53 -3.13
C LEU A 30 -7.42 4.34 -1.80
N THR A 31 -7.62 3.19 -1.16
CA THR A 31 -7.01 2.82 0.12
C THR A 31 -6.07 1.64 -0.07
N LEU A 32 -4.84 1.79 0.39
CA LEU A 32 -3.89 0.69 0.46
C LEU A 32 -3.87 0.14 1.89
N TYR A 33 -4.05 -1.17 1.99
CA TYR A 33 -3.92 -1.94 3.22
C TYR A 33 -2.70 -2.86 3.13
N GLU A 34 -2.05 -3.05 4.27
CA GLU A 34 -1.11 -4.15 4.48
C GLU A 34 -1.83 -5.24 5.27
N LEU A 35 -1.61 -6.49 4.88
CA LEU A 35 -2.19 -7.68 5.49
C LEU A 35 -1.14 -8.36 6.35
N LEU A 36 -1.46 -8.56 7.62
CA LEU A 36 -0.58 -9.25 8.55
C LEU A 36 -1.36 -9.95 9.66
N PRO A 37 -0.76 -10.99 10.28
CA PRO A 37 -1.34 -11.61 11.47
C PRO A 37 -1.59 -10.58 12.58
N GLU A 38 -2.67 -10.75 13.31
CA GLU A 38 -3.11 -9.85 14.39
C GLU A 38 -2.02 -9.64 15.44
N ALA A 39 -1.34 -10.72 15.85
CA ALA A 39 -0.23 -10.64 16.79
C ALA A 39 0.89 -9.70 16.32
N GLN A 40 1.19 -9.68 15.02
CA GLN A 40 2.18 -8.78 14.45
C GLN A 40 1.68 -7.33 14.40
N ALA A 41 0.40 -7.13 14.07
CA ALA A 41 -0.22 -5.81 14.03
C ALA A 41 -0.22 -5.17 15.42
N SER A 42 -0.59 -5.94 16.45
CA SER A 42 -0.56 -5.55 17.86
C SER A 42 0.86 -5.19 18.31
N ALA A 43 1.83 -6.08 18.08
CA ALA A 43 3.24 -5.82 18.44
C ALA A 43 3.82 -4.56 17.75
N ARG A 44 3.36 -4.25 16.54
CA ARG A 44 3.75 -3.04 15.81
C ARG A 44 3.06 -1.79 16.37
N SER A 45 1.78 -1.87 16.69
CA SER A 45 1.02 -0.80 17.33
C SER A 45 1.67 -0.40 18.66
N ASP A 46 1.99 -1.38 19.51
CA ASP A 46 2.66 -1.16 20.80
C ASP A 46 4.00 -0.45 20.65
N ARG A 47 4.77 -0.82 19.62
CA ARG A 47 6.07 -0.20 19.34
C ARG A 47 5.94 1.25 18.90
N LEU A 48 4.92 1.56 18.10
CA LEU A 48 4.64 2.93 17.65
C LEU A 48 4.17 3.80 18.81
N GLN A 49 3.25 3.29 19.64
CA GLN A 49 2.72 4.01 20.80
C GLN A 49 3.80 4.27 21.87
N ARG A 50 4.73 3.32 22.09
CA ARG A 50 5.90 3.53 22.96
C ARG A 50 6.79 4.69 22.49
N GLY A 51 6.94 4.87 21.17
CA GLY A 51 7.72 5.98 20.61
C GLY A 51 6.95 7.30 20.59
N ASN A 52 5.62 7.26 20.41
CA ASN A 52 4.73 8.40 20.45
C ASN A 52 3.29 7.94 20.75
N PRO A 53 2.71 8.22 21.93
CA PRO A 53 1.37 7.78 22.32
C PRO A 53 0.25 8.26 21.39
N ASN A 54 0.48 9.37 20.67
CA ASN A 54 -0.48 9.92 19.71
C ASN A 54 -0.40 9.25 18.33
N ARG A 55 0.52 8.29 18.12
CA ARG A 55 0.70 7.58 16.86
C ARG A 55 0.09 6.19 16.95
N GLY A 56 -1.03 6.00 16.25
CA GLY A 56 -1.74 4.72 16.15
C GLY A 56 -1.71 4.15 14.73
N LEU A 57 -1.98 2.84 14.64
CA LEU A 57 -2.37 2.17 13.41
C LEU A 57 -3.89 2.10 13.34
N VAL A 58 -4.46 2.23 12.15
CA VAL A 58 -5.85 1.87 11.91
C VAL A 58 -5.84 0.41 11.48
N VAL A 59 -6.28 -0.46 12.38
CA VAL A 59 -6.29 -1.92 12.22
C VAL A 59 -7.74 -2.38 12.22
N GLU A 60 -8.11 -3.15 11.21
CA GLU A 60 -9.44 -3.72 11.04
C GLU A 60 -9.25 -5.24 10.77
N SER A 61 -10.21 -6.10 11.12
CA SER A 61 -10.10 -7.52 10.76
C SER A 61 -10.17 -7.67 9.24
N PHE A 62 -9.57 -8.72 8.69
CA PHE A 62 -9.65 -9.02 7.26
C PHE A 62 -11.11 -9.06 6.78
N GLU A 63 -11.93 -9.87 7.45
CA GLU A 63 -13.36 -10.05 7.12
C GLU A 63 -14.14 -8.72 7.17
N SER A 64 -13.85 -7.84 8.13
CA SER A 64 -14.56 -6.55 8.23
C SER A 64 -14.26 -5.62 7.06
N VAL A 65 -13.09 -5.74 6.40
CA VAL A 65 -12.69 -4.86 5.30
C VAL A 65 -13.10 -5.42 3.94
N PHE A 66 -12.93 -6.74 3.76
CA PHE A 66 -13.08 -7.40 2.46
C PHE A 66 -14.35 -8.25 2.36
N GLY A 67 -14.94 -8.68 3.48
CA GLY A 67 -16.03 -9.65 3.47
C GLY A 67 -15.61 -10.99 2.84
N GLU A 68 -16.52 -11.61 2.11
CA GLU A 68 -16.20 -12.72 1.20
C GLU A 68 -15.49 -12.14 -0.03
N SER A 69 -14.25 -12.57 -0.30
CA SER A 69 -13.52 -12.12 -1.48
C SER A 69 -14.15 -12.74 -2.74
N ALA A 70 -14.20 -11.97 -3.83
CA ALA A 70 -14.54 -12.52 -5.14
C ALA A 70 -13.36 -13.21 -5.83
N ASP A 71 -12.17 -13.17 -5.21
CA ASP A 71 -10.93 -13.70 -5.77
C ASP A 71 -10.64 -15.13 -5.27
N PRO A 72 -10.77 -16.17 -6.12
CA PRO A 72 -10.57 -17.55 -5.71
C PRO A 72 -9.12 -17.87 -5.33
N GLU A 73 -8.14 -17.02 -5.67
CA GLU A 73 -6.76 -17.18 -5.21
C GLU A 73 -6.60 -16.74 -3.75
N VAL A 74 -7.42 -15.77 -3.32
CA VAL A 74 -7.47 -15.25 -1.95
C VAL A 74 -8.21 -16.19 -1.03
N ASP A 75 -9.29 -16.80 -1.51
CA ASP A 75 -10.11 -17.75 -0.75
C ASP A 75 -9.37 -19.06 -0.39
N ARG A 76 -8.22 -19.33 -1.03
CA ARG A 76 -7.37 -20.47 -0.68
C ARG A 76 -6.64 -20.31 0.65
N TRP A 77 -6.59 -19.09 1.18
CA TRP A 77 -5.85 -18.76 2.39
C TRP A 77 -6.77 -18.66 3.60
N GLU A 78 -6.33 -19.20 4.74
CA GLU A 78 -6.99 -18.98 6.02
C GLU A 78 -6.70 -17.55 6.53
N TRP A 79 -7.75 -16.74 6.66
CA TRP A 79 -7.66 -15.34 7.12
C TRP A 79 -8.06 -15.16 8.58
N ASP A 80 -8.28 -16.26 9.32
CA ASP A 80 -8.48 -16.22 10.77
C ASP A 80 -7.26 -15.60 11.44
N ASP A 81 -7.51 -14.69 12.38
CA ASP A 81 -6.48 -13.88 13.05
C ASP A 81 -5.62 -13.02 12.10
N TRP A 82 -6.11 -12.69 10.91
CA TRP A 82 -5.49 -11.71 10.01
C TRP A 82 -6.18 -10.35 10.04
N THR A 83 -5.36 -9.32 9.87
CA THR A 83 -5.79 -7.94 9.94
C THR A 83 -5.40 -7.18 8.68
N ALA A 84 -6.21 -6.17 8.37
CA ALA A 84 -5.94 -5.15 7.38
C ALA A 84 -5.49 -3.87 8.08
N VAL A 85 -4.19 -3.56 8.00
CA VAL A 85 -3.62 -2.34 8.54
C VAL A 85 -3.60 -1.27 7.46
N LYS A 86 -4.35 -0.18 7.67
CA LYS A 86 -4.44 0.92 6.71
C LYS A 86 -3.09 1.63 6.57
N VAL A 87 -2.49 1.55 5.37
CA VAL A 87 -1.26 2.29 5.05
C VAL A 87 -1.61 3.74 4.76
N THR A 88 -2.49 3.97 3.79
CA THR A 88 -3.01 5.30 3.47
C THR A 88 -4.23 5.22 2.57
N ARG A 89 -5.04 6.27 2.64
CA ARG A 89 -6.13 6.56 1.71
C ARG A 89 -5.83 7.84 0.96
N LEU A 90 -6.04 7.82 -0.35
CA LEU A 90 -5.90 8.97 -1.25
C LEU A 90 -7.22 9.26 -1.96
N SER A 91 -7.47 10.53 -2.21
CA SER A 91 -8.61 11.05 -2.96
C SER A 91 -8.13 12.15 -3.93
N GLU A 92 -9.02 12.55 -4.83
CA GLU A 92 -8.87 13.76 -5.66
C GLU A 92 -7.51 13.88 -6.41
N SER A 93 -6.80 15.00 -6.23
CA SER A 93 -5.54 15.33 -6.88
C SER A 93 -4.42 14.34 -6.52
N ARG A 94 -4.42 13.80 -5.30
CA ARG A 94 -3.44 12.80 -4.85
C ARG A 94 -3.70 11.47 -5.54
N LEU A 95 -4.97 11.05 -5.59
CA LEU A 95 -5.38 9.87 -6.35
C LEU A 95 -4.97 10.02 -7.82
N ARG A 96 -5.37 11.12 -8.48
CA ARG A 96 -5.03 11.36 -9.89
C ARG A 96 -3.53 11.37 -10.16
N SER A 97 -2.73 11.85 -9.21
CA SER A 97 -1.27 11.90 -9.34
C SER A 97 -0.59 10.54 -9.15
N ILE A 98 -1.19 9.62 -8.40
CA ILE A 98 -0.62 8.29 -8.16
C ILE A 98 -1.06 7.26 -9.22
N LEU A 99 -2.20 7.44 -9.89
CA LEU A 99 -2.72 6.47 -10.87
C LEU A 99 -1.69 5.96 -11.90
N PRO A 100 -0.79 6.79 -12.48
CA PRO A 100 0.24 6.27 -13.38
C PRO A 100 1.20 5.28 -12.71
N LEU A 101 1.60 5.53 -11.46
CA LEU A 101 2.45 4.61 -10.70
C LEU A 101 1.70 3.31 -10.39
N VAL A 102 0.43 3.41 -9.99
CA VAL A 102 -0.39 2.23 -9.69
C VAL A 102 -0.53 1.35 -10.93
N ARG A 103 -0.94 1.94 -12.06
CA ARG A 103 -1.07 1.26 -13.35
C ARG A 103 0.22 0.56 -13.77
N GLU A 104 1.34 1.26 -13.74
CA GLU A 104 2.63 0.69 -14.13
C GLU A 104 3.04 -0.46 -13.21
N THR A 105 2.81 -0.33 -11.90
CA THR A 105 3.18 -1.36 -10.93
C THR A 105 2.31 -2.60 -11.06
N LEU A 106 0.99 -2.44 -11.27
CA LEU A 106 0.08 -3.58 -11.46
C LEU A 106 0.38 -4.30 -12.76
N ARG A 107 0.54 -3.56 -13.87
CA ARG A 107 0.88 -4.14 -15.17
C ARG A 107 2.22 -4.88 -15.16
N GLY A 108 3.24 -4.31 -14.49
CA GLY A 108 4.54 -4.94 -14.34
C GLY A 108 4.51 -6.26 -13.58
N ALA A 109 3.45 -6.52 -12.82
CA ALA A 109 3.21 -7.76 -12.07
C ALA A 109 2.10 -8.63 -12.67
N ASP A 110 1.60 -8.31 -13.87
CA ASP A 110 0.50 -9.00 -14.54
C ASP A 110 -0.79 -9.07 -13.69
N LEU A 111 -1.07 -8.01 -12.94
CA LEU A 111 -2.25 -7.89 -12.06
C LEU A 111 -3.37 -7.08 -12.72
N GLU A 112 -4.60 -7.44 -12.38
CA GLU A 112 -5.83 -6.77 -12.79
C GLU A 112 -5.80 -5.26 -12.48
N GLU A 113 -6.07 -4.43 -13.50
CA GLU A 113 -6.18 -2.97 -13.37
C GLU A 113 -7.61 -2.51 -13.00
N SER A 114 -8.52 -3.44 -12.70
CA SER A 114 -9.96 -3.18 -12.46
C SER A 114 -10.21 -2.08 -11.41
N VAL A 115 -9.40 -2.04 -10.36
CA VAL A 115 -9.41 -1.01 -9.30
C VAL A 115 -9.18 0.42 -9.82
N LEU A 116 -8.64 0.58 -11.04
CA LEU A 116 -8.40 1.88 -11.66
C LEU A 116 -9.59 2.38 -12.48
N THR A 117 -10.40 1.48 -13.02
CA THR A 117 -11.44 1.79 -14.02
C THR A 117 -12.85 1.46 -13.57
N ALA A 118 -13.03 0.50 -12.66
CA ALA A 118 -14.33 0.11 -12.16
C ALA A 118 -14.99 1.23 -11.35
N GLY A 119 -16.31 1.33 -11.49
CA GLY A 119 -17.15 2.11 -10.58
C GLY A 119 -17.58 1.25 -9.40
N GLY A 120 -17.70 1.86 -8.21
CA GLY A 120 -18.11 1.19 -6.99
C GLY A 120 -16.94 0.60 -6.18
N ALA A 121 -17.24 -0.44 -5.40
CA ALA A 121 -16.27 -1.09 -4.54
C ALA A 121 -15.57 -2.23 -5.29
N VAL A 122 -14.23 -2.16 -5.37
CA VAL A 122 -13.39 -3.20 -5.97
C VAL A 122 -12.10 -3.29 -5.18
N GLU A 123 -11.63 -4.51 -4.94
CA GLU A 123 -10.32 -4.79 -4.37
C GLU A 123 -9.42 -5.59 -5.31
N VAL A 124 -8.12 -5.38 -5.16
CA VAL A 124 -7.06 -6.19 -5.79
C VAL A 124 -6.06 -6.55 -4.70
N PHE A 125 -5.78 -7.84 -4.55
CA PHE A 125 -4.79 -8.36 -3.63
C PHE A 125 -3.41 -8.38 -4.28
N LEU A 126 -2.38 -8.06 -3.50
CA LEU A 126 -1.07 -7.71 -4.04
C LEU A 126 0.04 -8.55 -3.40
N PRO A 127 1.03 -8.98 -4.19
CA PRO A 127 2.29 -9.47 -3.66
C PRO A 127 3.02 -8.39 -2.88
N GLU A 128 3.95 -8.83 -2.04
CA GLU A 128 4.73 -7.95 -1.17
C GLU A 128 5.51 -6.90 -1.95
N THR A 129 6.17 -7.28 -3.04
CA THR A 129 6.99 -6.37 -3.86
C THR A 129 6.17 -5.21 -4.42
N VAL A 130 4.99 -5.52 -4.98
CA VAL A 130 4.03 -4.53 -5.50
C VAL A 130 3.50 -3.65 -4.38
N GLY A 131 3.04 -4.26 -3.28
CA GLY A 131 2.51 -3.56 -2.14
C GLY A 131 3.51 -2.60 -1.49
N VAL A 132 4.78 -2.99 -1.37
CA VAL A 132 5.89 -2.17 -0.86
C VAL A 132 6.11 -0.94 -1.73
N ARG A 133 6.19 -1.11 -3.07
CA ARG A 133 6.36 0.02 -3.99
C ARG A 133 5.18 0.99 -3.91
N LEU A 134 3.94 0.48 -3.87
CA LEU A 134 2.74 1.31 -3.74
C LEU A 134 2.69 1.99 -2.37
N ALA A 135 3.09 1.33 -1.28
CA ALA A 135 3.13 1.93 0.05
C ALA A 135 4.02 3.18 0.10
N LEU A 136 5.18 3.14 -0.56
CA LEU A 136 6.05 4.32 -0.69
C LEU A 136 5.36 5.46 -1.46
N GLY A 137 4.72 5.16 -2.59
CA GLY A 137 3.93 6.11 -3.36
C GLY A 137 2.83 6.77 -2.51
N PHE A 138 2.05 5.96 -1.81
CA PHE A 138 0.91 6.39 -1.00
C PHE A 138 1.35 7.30 0.15
N LEU A 139 2.31 6.84 0.96
CA LEU A 139 2.82 7.60 2.11
C LEU A 139 3.51 8.90 1.68
N GLY A 140 4.27 8.86 0.58
CA GLY A 140 5.04 10.01 0.11
C GLY A 140 4.20 11.09 -0.56
N VAL A 141 3.17 10.73 -1.32
CA VAL A 141 2.30 11.72 -2.01
C VAL A 141 1.37 12.43 -1.04
N LYS A 142 0.87 11.75 0.00
CA LYS A 142 -0.15 12.28 0.91
C LYS A 142 0.14 13.69 1.47
N PRO A 143 1.34 14.02 1.98
CA PRO A 143 1.63 15.36 2.50
C PRO A 143 2.03 16.40 1.42
N ILE A 144 2.23 16.00 0.16
CA ILE A 144 2.60 16.93 -0.92
C ILE A 144 1.34 17.71 -1.35
N GLN A 145 1.48 19.01 -1.63
CA GLN A 145 0.39 19.86 -2.13
C GLN A 145 0.50 20.14 -3.64
N ARG A 146 1.73 20.31 -4.13
CA ARG A 146 2.02 20.63 -5.54
C ARG A 146 1.94 19.38 -6.42
N VAL A 147 1.02 19.37 -7.39
CA VAL A 147 0.79 18.24 -8.31
C VAL A 147 2.03 17.87 -9.12
N ASP A 148 2.81 18.84 -9.57
CA ASP A 148 4.07 18.60 -10.28
C ASP A 148 5.08 17.84 -9.41
N ARG A 149 5.15 18.18 -8.11
CA ARG A 149 5.99 17.45 -7.13
C ARG A 149 5.45 16.07 -6.81
N MET A 150 4.13 15.88 -6.75
CA MET A 150 3.53 14.55 -6.60
C MET A 150 3.94 13.65 -7.78
N ARG A 151 3.83 14.16 -9.00
CA ARG A 151 4.21 13.42 -10.22
C ARG A 151 5.72 13.13 -10.26
N ALA A 152 6.56 14.09 -9.85
CA ALA A 152 8.00 13.87 -9.71
C ALA A 152 8.31 12.74 -8.73
N PHE A 153 7.68 12.78 -7.56
CA PHE A 153 7.82 11.74 -6.54
C PHE A 153 7.42 10.35 -7.08
N CYS A 154 6.23 10.24 -7.70
CA CYS A 154 5.75 8.98 -8.29
C CYS A 154 6.71 8.43 -9.36
N ARG A 155 7.26 9.29 -10.22
CA ARG A 155 8.27 8.87 -11.21
C ARG A 155 9.57 8.40 -10.58
N GLY A 156 9.98 9.01 -9.47
CA GLY A 156 11.13 8.57 -8.68
C GLY A 156 10.93 7.16 -8.15
N ILE A 157 9.77 6.89 -7.54
CA ILE A 157 9.41 5.55 -7.03
C ILE A 157 9.35 4.52 -8.17
N ALA A 158 8.75 4.88 -9.32
CA ALA A 158 8.64 3.96 -10.46
C ALA A 158 10.00 3.52 -11.03
N ARG A 159 11.07 4.30 -10.79
CA ARG A 159 12.44 4.00 -11.27
C ARG A 159 13.28 3.25 -10.26
N MET A 160 12.79 3.08 -9.03
CA MET A 160 13.53 2.38 -7.97
C MET A 160 13.53 0.87 -8.22
N SER A 161 14.67 0.25 -7.96
CA SER A 161 14.75 -1.21 -7.88
C SER A 161 13.89 -1.73 -6.71
N ASP A 162 13.62 -3.03 -6.70
CA ASP A 162 12.86 -3.65 -5.61
C ASP A 162 13.64 -3.52 -4.28
N GLU A 163 14.97 -3.68 -4.30
CA GLU A 163 15.84 -3.52 -3.13
C GLU A 163 15.77 -2.09 -2.57
N GLU A 164 15.79 -1.08 -3.44
CA GLU A 164 15.62 0.32 -3.03
C GLU A 164 14.24 0.55 -2.40
N CYS A 165 13.20 -0.05 -2.98
CA CYS A 165 11.84 0.03 -2.43
C CYS A 165 11.79 -0.60 -1.03
N TYR A 166 12.35 -1.79 -0.85
CA TYR A 166 12.41 -2.46 0.45
C TYR A 166 13.20 -1.65 1.49
N TYR A 167 14.37 -1.12 1.11
CA TYR A 167 15.18 -0.27 1.98
C TYR A 167 14.40 0.96 2.45
N TRP A 168 13.80 1.70 1.52
CA TRP A 168 13.04 2.90 1.86
C TRP A 168 11.77 2.59 2.64
N HIS A 169 11.09 1.48 2.34
CA HIS A 169 9.89 1.07 3.07
C HIS A 169 10.23 0.74 4.53
N ALA A 170 11.32 0.01 4.78
CA ALA A 170 11.82 -0.25 6.12
C ALA A 170 12.19 1.05 6.85
N LYS A 171 12.87 1.99 6.17
CA LYS A 171 13.24 3.30 6.75
C LYS A 171 12.02 4.16 7.09
N CYS A 172 11.00 4.22 6.23
CA CYS A 172 9.78 5.00 6.47
C CYS A 172 8.95 4.46 7.65
N ARG A 173 9.00 3.15 7.90
CA ARG A 173 8.22 2.49 8.96
C ARG A 173 8.96 2.33 10.28
N SER A 174 10.26 2.61 10.31
CA SER A 174 11.05 2.50 11.52
C SER A 174 10.63 3.53 12.57
N PRO A 175 10.24 3.12 13.78
CA PRO A 175 10.00 4.04 14.89
C PRO A 175 11.26 4.83 15.28
N SER A 176 12.46 4.28 15.03
CA SER A 176 13.74 4.93 15.34
C SER A 176 14.23 5.89 14.26
N THR A 177 13.54 5.97 13.12
CA THR A 177 13.89 6.87 12.01
C THR A 177 12.68 7.71 11.61
N PRO A 178 12.25 8.66 12.46
CA PRO A 178 10.99 9.40 12.27
C PRO A 178 10.95 10.26 11.00
N ASN A 179 12.10 10.49 10.36
CA ASN A 179 12.24 11.33 9.18
C ASN A 179 12.36 10.55 7.86
N GLY A 180 12.19 9.22 7.84
CA GLY A 180 12.35 8.40 6.63
C GLY A 180 11.51 8.89 5.44
N GLU A 181 10.21 9.10 5.67
CA GLU A 181 9.30 9.60 4.62
C GLU A 181 9.69 11.00 4.14
N LYS A 182 10.11 11.89 5.05
CA LYS A 182 10.55 13.25 4.70
C LYS A 182 11.83 13.22 3.87
N ALA A 183 12.80 12.38 4.25
CA ALA A 183 14.05 12.22 3.54
C ALA A 183 13.81 11.70 2.11
N LEU A 184 12.96 10.66 1.96
CA LEU A 184 12.57 10.13 0.66
C LEU A 184 11.91 11.19 -0.22
N ARG A 185 10.98 11.99 0.32
CA ARG A 185 10.36 13.09 -0.42
C ARG A 185 11.39 14.12 -0.88
N THR A 186 12.30 14.53 -0.01
CA THR A 186 13.36 15.48 -0.36
C THR A 186 14.21 14.94 -1.51
N LEU A 187 14.64 13.67 -1.42
CA LEU A 187 15.43 13.01 -2.45
C LEU A 187 14.71 13.01 -3.81
N LEU A 188 13.45 12.62 -3.85
CA LEU A 188 12.72 12.40 -5.10
C LEU A 188 12.03 13.64 -5.69
N THR A 189 11.95 14.74 -4.93
CA THR A 189 11.27 15.97 -5.39
C THR A 189 12.19 17.18 -5.57
N ASN A 190 13.41 17.14 -5.03
CA ASN A 190 14.39 18.24 -5.15
C ASN A 190 15.55 17.96 -6.13
N HIS A 191 15.58 16.79 -6.79
CA HIS A 191 16.56 16.47 -7.84
C HIS A 191 16.08 16.83 -9.25
N ILE A 192 15.29 17.90 -9.40
CA ILE A 192 14.87 18.44 -10.71
C ILE A 192 15.23 19.91 -10.78
#